data_AF-A0A382C9K7-F1
#
_entry.id   AF-A0A382C9K7-F1
#
_cell.length_a   1.000
_cell.length_b   1.000
_cell.length_c   1.000
_cell.angle_alpha   90.00
_cell.angle_beta   90.00
_cell.angle_gamma   90.00
#
_symmetry.space_group_name_H-M   'P 1'
#
loop_
_entity.id
_entity.type
_entity.pdbx_description
1 polymer ?
#
loop_
_entity_poly.entity_id
_entity_poly.type
_entity_poly.pdbx_seq_one_letter_code
_entity_poly.pdbx_strand_id
1 'polypeptide(L)'
;MLVAPPKAGKTMIMQNIASSIAVNHPECELIVLLIDERPEEVTEMERTVRGEVISSTFDEPAKRHVQVAEIVIEKAKRRAEQGKDVIILLDSITRLARAYNTVAPSSGKVLTGGVDANALQRPKRFFGAARNIENGGSITIIATALVDTGSKMDEVIYQEFKGTGNMELHLERRLSEKRIFPAININASGTRREELITEEQELQKMWILRKILHPMDTVEAAEFLIERLRFTKTNDEFFDSMKQKK
;
A
#
# COMPACT_ATOMS: atom_id res chain seq x y z
N MET A 1 -3.69 0.71 0.21
CA MET A 1 -2.94 0.28 1.40
C MET A 1 -2.52 -1.15 1.20
N LEU A 2 -1.22 -1.44 1.33
CA LEU A 2 -0.67 -2.79 1.26
C LEU A 2 -0.69 -3.39 2.66
N VAL A 3 -1.72 -4.18 2.96
CA VAL A 3 -1.93 -4.78 4.28
C VAL A 3 -1.15 -6.09 4.32
N ALA A 4 -0.11 -6.17 5.14
CA ALA A 4 0.79 -7.31 5.09
C ALA A 4 1.30 -7.70 6.47
N PRO A 5 1.30 -9.00 6.83
CA PRO A 5 2.05 -9.46 7.97
C PRO A 5 3.56 -9.36 7.72
N PRO A 6 4.38 -9.36 8.79
CA PRO A 6 5.82 -9.46 8.65
C PRO A 6 6.21 -10.65 7.76
N LYS A 7 7.22 -10.46 6.90
CA LYS A 7 7.77 -11.45 5.97
C LYS A 7 6.81 -11.92 4.85
N ALA A 8 5.68 -11.26 4.62
CA ALA A 8 4.76 -11.62 3.53
C ALA A 8 5.19 -11.13 2.13
N GLY A 9 6.34 -10.45 2.00
CA GLY A 9 6.84 -9.93 0.72
C GLY A 9 6.43 -8.49 0.39
N LYS A 10 6.09 -7.67 1.39
CA LYS A 10 5.71 -6.25 1.22
C LYS A 10 6.72 -5.45 0.40
N THR A 11 8.02 -5.63 0.68
CA THR A 11 9.11 -4.89 0.03
C THR A 11 9.20 -5.21 -1.46
N MET A 12 9.10 -6.49 -1.82
CA MET A 12 9.09 -6.92 -3.24
C MET A 12 7.90 -6.33 -3.99
N ILE A 13 6.70 -6.33 -3.38
CA ILE A 13 5.52 -5.72 -4.00
C ILE A 13 5.72 -4.22 -4.18
N MET A 14 6.26 -3.52 -3.19
CA MET A 14 6.52 -2.08 -3.28
C MET A 14 7.57 -1.75 -4.35
N GLN A 15 8.67 -2.50 -4.43
CA GLN A 15 9.68 -2.36 -5.49
C GLN A 15 9.09 -2.61 -6.89
N ASN A 16 8.22 -3.62 -7.03
CA ASN A 16 7.54 -3.91 -8.29
C ASN A 16 6.57 -2.79 -8.70
N ILE A 17 5.84 -2.21 -7.73
CA ILE A 17 4.98 -1.04 -7.97
C ILE A 17 5.83 0.15 -8.42
N ALA A 18 6.91 0.45 -7.69
CA ALA A 18 7.83 1.54 -8.01
C ALA A 18 8.41 1.42 -9.43
N SER A 19 8.88 0.21 -9.79
CA SER A 19 9.45 -0.07 -11.10
C SER A 19 8.41 0.03 -12.21
N SER A 20 7.21 -0.51 -11.99
CA SER A 20 6.11 -0.43 -12.95
C SER A 20 5.67 1.02 -13.20
N ILE A 21 5.60 1.84 -12.16
CA ILE A 21 5.30 3.28 -12.29
C ILE A 21 6.39 3.97 -13.10
N ALA A 22 7.66 3.77 -12.75
CA ALA A 22 8.77 4.44 -13.43
C ALA A 22 8.89 4.09 -14.92
N VAL A 23 8.43 2.90 -15.32
CA VAL A 23 8.42 2.45 -16.73
C VAL A 23 7.18 2.95 -17.46
N ASN A 24 6.00 2.80 -16.88
CA ASN A 24 4.72 3.03 -17.57
C ASN A 24 4.25 4.49 -17.46
N HIS A 25 4.65 5.19 -16.40
CA HIS A 25 4.24 6.55 -16.06
C HIS A 25 5.45 7.42 -15.64
N PRO A 26 6.45 7.62 -16.52
CA PRO A 26 7.64 8.41 -16.20
C PRO A 26 7.35 9.89 -15.93
N GLU A 27 6.16 10.39 -16.29
CA GLU A 27 5.67 11.73 -15.99
C GLU A 27 5.33 11.95 -14.52
N CYS A 28 5.06 10.87 -13.77
CA CYS A 28 4.72 10.92 -12.36
C CYS A 28 5.96 11.12 -11.49
N GLU A 29 5.84 11.97 -10.47
CA GLU A 29 6.88 12.16 -9.46
C GLU A 29 6.81 11.08 -8.40
N LEU A 30 7.71 10.11 -8.50
CA LEU A 30 7.80 9.01 -7.56
C LEU A 30 8.69 9.35 -6.36
N ILE A 31 8.11 9.34 -5.17
CA ILE A 31 8.78 9.49 -3.88
C ILE A 31 8.62 8.19 -3.10
N VAL A 32 9.73 7.58 -2.67
CA VAL A 32 9.71 6.46 -1.72
C VAL A 32 10.08 6.99 -0.34
N LEU A 33 9.14 6.92 0.60
CA LEU A 33 9.32 7.38 1.98
C LEU A 33 9.48 6.18 2.91
N LEU A 34 10.67 6.00 3.47
CA LEU A 34 11.00 4.90 4.38
C LEU A 34 11.12 5.42 5.81
N ILE A 35 10.30 4.91 6.72
CA ILE A 35 10.22 5.37 8.11
C ILE A 35 10.48 4.21 9.05
N ASP A 36 11.47 4.36 9.92
CA ASP A 36 11.83 3.40 10.97
C ASP A 36 12.12 2.00 10.37
N GLU A 37 12.73 1.99 9.19
CA GLU A 37 13.21 0.78 8.51
C GLU A 37 14.73 0.62 8.59
N ARG A 38 15.18 -0.56 8.19
CA ARG A 38 16.59 -0.94 8.34
C ARG A 38 17.48 -0.29 7.28
N PRO A 39 18.71 0.13 7.63
CA PRO A 39 19.64 0.76 6.69
C PRO A 39 19.90 -0.08 5.42
N GLU A 40 19.96 -1.41 5.53
CA GLU A 40 20.14 -2.30 4.39
C GLU A 40 18.95 -2.28 3.42
N GLU A 41 17.72 -2.18 3.94
CA GLU A 41 16.50 -2.10 3.14
C GLU A 41 16.39 -0.73 2.44
N VAL A 42 16.84 0.34 3.11
CA VAL A 42 16.95 1.68 2.51
C VAL A 42 17.94 1.67 1.35
N THR A 43 19.13 1.11 1.56
CA THR A 43 20.17 1.02 0.53
C THR A 43 19.71 0.20 -0.67
N GLU A 44 18.97 -0.89 -0.45
CA GLU A 44 18.39 -1.70 -1.52
C GLU A 44 17.38 -0.90 -2.34
N MET A 45 16.52 -0.12 -1.67
CA MET A 45 15.51 0.70 -2.33
C MET A 45 16.14 1.81 -3.18
N GLU A 46 17.17 2.49 -2.67
CA GLU A 46 17.93 3.52 -3.39
C GLU A 46 18.59 3.01 -4.67
N ARG A 47 19.05 1.75 -4.67
CA ARG A 47 19.68 1.12 -5.85
C ARG A 47 18.67 0.61 -6.86
N THR A 48 17.47 0.27 -6.43
CA THR A 48 16.47 -0.43 -7.25
C THR A 48 15.45 0.53 -7.86
N VAL A 49 14.99 1.52 -7.10
CA VAL A 49 13.91 2.41 -7.52
C VAL A 49 14.44 3.61 -8.28
N ARG A 50 13.84 3.88 -9.45
CA ARG A 50 14.05 5.11 -10.21
C ARG A 50 13.08 6.18 -9.71
N GLY A 51 13.48 6.86 -8.63
CA GLY A 51 12.70 7.91 -7.99
C GLY A 51 13.47 8.57 -6.86
N GLU A 52 12.84 9.50 -6.18
CA GLU A 52 13.43 10.12 -4.99
C GLU A 52 13.19 9.22 -3.78
N VAL A 53 14.26 8.70 -3.17
CA VAL A 53 14.18 7.92 -1.93
C VAL A 53 14.51 8.83 -0.76
N ILE A 54 13.56 8.97 0.17
CA ILE A 54 13.70 9.76 1.39
C ILE A 54 13.50 8.81 2.57
N SER A 55 14.47 8.75 3.48
CA SER A 55 14.45 7.80 4.58
C SER A 55 14.75 8.45 5.93
N SER A 56 14.26 7.78 6.98
CA SER A 56 14.66 8.00 8.37
C SER A 56 14.70 6.61 9.01
N THR A 57 15.91 6.05 9.15
CA THR A 57 16.13 4.69 9.67
C THR A 57 15.74 4.55 11.14
N PHE A 58 15.64 3.32 11.65
CA PHE A 58 15.30 3.06 13.06
C PHE A 58 16.29 3.65 14.09
N ASP A 59 17.47 4.09 13.66
CA ASP A 59 18.46 4.75 14.52
C ASP A 59 18.05 6.18 14.88
N GLU A 60 17.13 6.78 14.12
CA GLU A 60 16.65 8.14 14.29
C GLU A 60 15.51 8.21 15.32
N PRO A 61 15.35 9.32 16.06
CA PRO A 61 14.27 9.45 17.02
C PRO A 61 12.90 9.63 16.34
N ALA A 62 11.81 9.23 17.00
CA ALA A 62 10.44 9.39 16.50
C ALA A 62 10.09 10.82 16.02
N LYS A 63 10.67 11.84 16.66
CA LYS A 63 10.52 13.25 16.25
C LYS A 63 11.08 13.51 14.84
N ARG A 64 12.20 12.86 14.48
CA ARG A 64 12.80 12.93 13.16
C ARG A 64 11.89 12.28 12.12
N HIS A 65 11.35 11.09 12.40
CA HIS A 65 10.41 10.41 11.50
C HIS A 65 9.21 11.29 11.16
N VAL A 66 8.59 11.90 12.19
CA VAL A 66 7.46 12.82 12.02
C VAL A 66 7.88 14.04 11.19
N GLN A 67 9.03 14.65 11.50
CA GLN A 67 9.52 15.81 10.77
C GLN A 67 9.75 15.52 9.28
N VAL A 68 10.42 14.41 8.96
CA VAL A 68 10.71 14.01 7.58
C VAL A 68 9.40 13.77 6.83
N ALA A 69 8.46 13.03 7.41
CA ALA A 69 7.16 12.77 6.79
C ALA A 69 6.37 14.06 6.51
N GLU A 70 6.34 15.01 7.44
CA GLU A 70 5.66 16.31 7.26
C GLU A 70 6.28 17.14 6.12
N ILE A 71 7.60 17.14 5.99
CA ILE A 71 8.28 17.82 4.86
C ILE A 71 7.90 17.17 3.53
N VAL A 72 7.89 15.84 3.47
CA VAL A 72 7.55 15.09 2.25
C VAL A 72 6.12 15.35 1.82
N ILE A 73 5.16 15.34 2.74
CA ILE A 73 3.76 15.57 2.36
C ILE A 73 3.50 17.02 1.95
N GLU A 74 4.15 18.00 2.59
CA GLU A 74 4.05 19.40 2.15
C GLU A 74 4.67 19.60 0.77
N LYS A 75 5.81 18.96 0.49
CA LYS A 75 6.39 18.93 -0.86
C LYS A 75 5.38 18.38 -1.88
N ALA A 76 4.79 17.21 -1.62
CA ALA A 76 3.81 16.60 -2.52
C ALA A 76 2.59 17.49 -2.77
N LYS A 77 2.07 18.17 -1.73
CA LYS A 77 0.96 19.13 -1.88
C LYS A 77 1.32 20.29 -2.80
N ARG A 78 2.49 20.92 -2.61
CA ARG A 78 2.94 22.02 -3.46
C ARG A 78 3.13 21.59 -4.91
N ARG A 79 3.58 20.35 -5.15
CA ARG A 79 3.71 19.79 -6.52
C ARG A 79 2.34 19.53 -7.15
N ALA A 80 1.40 18.96 -6.41
CA ALA A 80 0.04 18.74 -6.91
C ALA A 80 -0.71 20.05 -7.23
N GLU A 81 -0.51 21.09 -6.43
CA GLU A 81 -1.00 22.45 -6.72
C GLU A 81 -0.42 23.05 -8.02
N GLN A 82 0.77 22.60 -8.44
CA GLN A 82 1.41 22.97 -9.70
C GLN A 82 0.97 22.09 -10.89
N GLY A 83 -0.03 21.23 -10.72
CA GLY A 83 -0.51 20.34 -11.78
C GLY A 83 0.31 19.07 -11.95
N LYS A 84 1.12 18.66 -10.96
CA LYS A 84 1.93 17.44 -11.02
C LYS A 84 1.28 16.25 -10.33
N ASP A 85 1.41 15.08 -10.93
CA ASP A 85 1.01 13.82 -10.33
C ASP A 85 2.14 13.27 -9.46
N VAL A 86 1.91 13.20 -8.16
CA VAL A 86 2.89 12.77 -7.17
C VAL A 86 2.46 11.44 -6.56
N ILE A 87 3.36 10.47 -6.55
CA ILE A 87 3.14 9.17 -5.95
C ILE A 87 4.11 8.97 -4.79
N ILE A 88 3.55 8.76 -3.59
CA ILE A 88 4.31 8.44 -2.38
C ILE A 88 4.14 6.95 -2.07
N LEU A 89 5.24 6.20 -2.12
CA LEU A 89 5.31 4.83 -1.59
C LEU A 89 5.84 4.90 -0.16
N LEU A 90 4.97 4.65 0.83
CA LEU A 90 5.31 4.77 2.25
C LEU A 90 5.51 3.40 2.90
N ASP A 91 6.70 3.13 3.40
CA ASP A 91 6.99 1.94 4.23
C ASP A 91 7.47 2.37 5.63
N SER A 92 6.62 2.41 6.66
CA SER A 92 5.19 2.04 6.70
C SER A 92 4.31 3.07 7.42
N ILE A 93 3.00 3.08 7.13
CA ILE A 93 2.05 3.95 7.86
C ILE A 93 1.92 3.55 9.32
N THR A 94 2.08 2.25 9.62
CA THR A 94 2.03 1.73 11.00
C THR A 94 3.16 2.29 11.84
N ARG A 95 4.40 2.26 11.34
CA ARG A 95 5.57 2.83 12.03
C ARG A 95 5.46 4.35 12.17
N LEU A 96 4.99 5.04 11.12
CA LEU A 96 4.73 6.47 11.19
C LEU A 96 3.69 6.82 12.27
N ALA A 97 2.59 6.07 12.35
CA ALA A 97 1.56 6.27 13.37
C ALA A 97 2.09 6.01 14.80
N ARG A 98 2.96 5.00 14.98
CA ARG A 98 3.67 4.79 16.25
C ARG A 98 4.54 5.99 16.63
N ALA A 99 5.28 6.54 15.68
CA ALA A 99 6.10 7.74 15.91
C ALA A 99 5.25 8.95 16.33
N TYR A 100 4.09 9.16 15.68
CA TYR A 100 3.13 10.20 16.11
C TYR A 100 2.61 9.97 17.52
N ASN A 101 2.30 8.72 17.89
CA ASN A 101 1.84 8.37 19.24
C ASN A 101 2.90 8.66 20.30
N THR A 102 4.17 8.39 20.02
CA THR A 102 5.28 8.68 20.94
C THR A 102 5.53 10.18 21.11
N VAL A 103 5.32 10.98 20.07
CA VAL A 103 5.60 12.44 20.08
C VAL A 103 4.39 13.25 20.56
N ALA A 104 3.18 12.69 20.52
CA ALA A 104 1.96 13.38 20.92
C ALA A 104 1.99 13.73 22.43
N PRO A 105 1.59 14.95 22.82
CA PRO A 105 1.28 15.25 24.21
C PRO A 105 0.14 14.35 24.71
N SER A 106 0.25 13.85 25.94
CA SER A 106 -0.80 13.02 26.54
C SER A 106 -2.13 13.77 26.60
N SER A 107 -3.17 13.17 26.05
CA SER A 107 -4.55 13.69 26.12
C SER A 107 -5.26 13.29 27.41
N GLY A 108 -4.62 12.49 28.26
CA GLY A 108 -5.24 11.84 29.42
C GLY A 108 -6.25 10.74 29.07
N LYS A 109 -6.42 10.39 27.78
CA LYS A 109 -7.33 9.34 27.31
C LYS A 109 -6.57 8.37 26.42
N VAL A 110 -6.32 7.17 26.93
CA VAL A 110 -5.63 6.11 26.20
C VAL A 110 -6.66 5.10 25.71
N LEU A 111 -6.67 4.87 24.40
CA LEU A 111 -7.49 3.86 23.74
C LEU A 111 -6.88 2.47 23.94
N THR A 112 -7.64 1.44 23.56
CA THR A 112 -7.16 0.07 23.51
C THR A 112 -5.83 -0.01 22.74
N GLY A 113 -4.88 -0.79 23.25
CA GLY A 113 -3.56 -0.95 22.62
C GLY A 113 -2.56 0.16 22.92
N GLY A 114 -2.84 1.08 23.85
CA GLY A 114 -1.87 2.11 24.28
C GLY A 114 -1.75 3.30 23.33
N VAL A 115 -2.76 3.50 22.48
CA VAL A 115 -2.82 4.62 21.53
C VAL A 115 -3.53 5.80 22.20
N ASP A 116 -2.90 6.97 22.22
CA ASP A 116 -3.54 8.18 22.70
C ASP A 116 -4.68 8.60 21.75
N ALA A 117 -5.80 9.07 22.32
CA ALA A 117 -7.00 9.40 21.54
C ALA A 117 -6.74 10.45 20.44
N ASN A 118 -5.76 11.34 20.63
CA ASN A 118 -5.42 12.39 19.65
C ASN A 118 -4.24 12.01 18.75
N ALA A 119 -3.47 10.96 19.09
CA ALA A 119 -2.25 10.59 18.36
C ALA A 119 -2.50 10.25 16.89
N LEU A 120 -3.66 9.67 16.57
CA LEU A 120 -3.97 9.23 15.20
C LEU A 120 -4.51 10.33 14.29
N GLN A 121 -4.83 11.51 14.82
CA GLN A 121 -5.38 12.60 14.00
C GLN A 121 -4.40 13.06 12.91
N ARG A 122 -3.13 13.25 13.26
CA ARG A 122 -2.08 13.70 12.32
C ARG A 122 -1.75 12.66 11.24
N PRO A 123 -1.48 11.38 11.57
CA PRO A 123 -1.19 10.41 10.53
C PRO A 123 -2.43 10.11 9.66
N LYS A 124 -3.67 10.23 10.17
CA LYS A 124 -4.89 10.22 9.33
C LYS A 124 -4.94 11.39 8.36
N ARG A 125 -4.55 12.59 8.77
CA ARG A 125 -4.42 13.75 7.87
C ARG A 125 -3.34 13.55 6.82
N PHE A 126 -2.20 12.96 7.19
CA PHE A 126 -1.15 12.59 6.25
C PHE A 126 -1.68 11.64 5.18
N PHE A 127 -2.30 10.53 5.58
CA PHE A 127 -2.80 9.52 4.64
C PHE A 127 -3.98 10.03 3.81
N GLY A 128 -4.90 10.79 4.43
CA GLY A 128 -6.02 11.46 3.76
C GLY A 128 -5.65 12.68 2.91
N ALA A 129 -4.36 13.04 2.82
CA ALA A 129 -3.90 14.01 1.85
C ALA A 129 -3.96 13.45 0.41
N ALA A 130 -3.88 12.12 0.25
CA ALA A 130 -4.05 11.46 -1.04
C ALA A 130 -5.41 11.78 -1.64
N ARG A 131 -5.42 12.33 -2.86
CA ARG A 131 -6.62 12.73 -3.60
C ARG A 131 -6.28 13.05 -5.05
N ASN A 132 -7.27 12.90 -5.92
CA ASN A 132 -7.26 13.49 -7.25
C ASN A 132 -7.81 14.92 -7.15
N ILE A 133 -7.16 15.91 -7.78
CA ILE A 133 -7.55 17.33 -7.72
C ILE A 133 -8.06 17.75 -9.09
N GLU A 134 -9.31 18.18 -9.16
CA GLU A 134 -9.88 18.72 -10.40
C GLU A 134 -9.16 20.03 -10.78
N ASN A 135 -8.74 20.14 -12.04
CA ASN A 135 -7.92 21.25 -12.56
C ASN A 135 -6.55 21.41 -11.87
N GLY A 136 -6.06 20.35 -11.23
CA GLY A 136 -4.71 20.26 -10.66
C GLY A 136 -4.04 18.93 -11.03
N GLY A 137 -3.02 18.54 -10.27
CA GLY A 137 -2.45 17.20 -10.33
C GLY A 137 -3.11 16.26 -9.33
N SER A 138 -2.48 15.13 -9.05
CA SER A 138 -2.94 14.17 -8.05
C SER A 138 -1.87 13.87 -7.00
N ILE A 139 -2.32 13.44 -5.82
CA ILE A 139 -1.46 12.85 -4.79
C ILE A 139 -1.94 11.42 -4.58
N THR A 140 -1.11 10.46 -4.93
CA THR A 140 -1.34 9.04 -4.68
C THR A 140 -0.45 8.59 -3.54
N ILE A 141 -1.01 7.95 -2.51
CA ILE A 141 -0.24 7.37 -1.40
C ILE A 141 -0.51 5.88 -1.32
N ILE A 142 0.52 5.07 -1.57
CA ILE A 142 0.48 3.63 -1.35
C ILE A 142 1.36 3.33 -0.14
N ALA A 143 0.72 3.12 1.00
CA ALA A 143 1.41 2.80 2.24
C ALA A 143 1.27 1.31 2.60
N THR A 144 2.32 0.72 3.15
CA THR A 144 2.25 -0.58 3.83
C THR A 144 1.65 -0.41 5.22
N ALA A 145 0.81 -1.35 5.63
CA ALA A 145 0.27 -1.45 6.97
C ALA A 145 0.56 -2.85 7.52
N LEU A 146 1.17 -2.90 8.70
CA LEU A 146 1.51 -4.14 9.37
C LEU A 146 0.28 -4.70 10.11
N VAL A 147 0.01 -5.99 9.88
CA VAL A 147 -1.02 -6.78 10.59
C VAL A 147 -0.41 -8.06 11.15
N ASP A 148 -1.13 -8.77 12.01
CA ASP A 148 -0.68 -10.03 12.65
C ASP A 148 0.72 -9.94 13.29
N THR A 149 1.03 -8.78 13.88
CA THR A 149 2.29 -8.51 14.61
C THR A 149 2.23 -8.99 16.06
N GLY A 150 1.03 -9.36 16.55
CA GLY A 150 0.75 -9.62 17.96
C GLY A 150 0.59 -8.36 18.82
N SER A 151 0.70 -7.16 18.23
CA SER A 151 0.49 -5.89 18.92
C SER A 151 -0.93 -5.38 18.71
N LYS A 152 -1.69 -5.24 19.81
CA LYS A 152 -3.00 -4.58 19.80
C LYS A 152 -2.94 -3.14 19.29
N MET A 153 -1.80 -2.47 19.45
CA MET A 153 -1.57 -1.13 18.92
C MET A 153 -1.67 -1.11 17.39
N ASP A 154 -1.02 -2.07 16.72
CA ASP A 154 -1.02 -2.16 15.25
C ASP A 154 -2.40 -2.51 14.72
N GLU A 155 -3.13 -3.39 15.41
CA GLU A 155 -4.52 -3.72 15.07
C GLU A 155 -5.40 -2.47 15.10
N VAL A 156 -5.30 -1.66 16.16
CA VAL A 156 -6.07 -0.41 16.30
C VAL A 156 -5.66 0.61 15.23
N ILE A 157 -4.36 0.77 14.98
CA ILE A 157 -3.84 1.64 13.91
C ILE A 157 -4.43 1.21 12.56
N TYR A 158 -4.36 -0.08 12.23
CA TYR A 158 -4.87 -0.60 10.97
C TYR A 158 -6.38 -0.32 10.80
N GLN A 159 -7.19 -0.58 11.84
CA GLN A 159 -8.63 -0.31 11.78
C GLN A 159 -8.94 1.17 11.53
N GLU A 160 -8.18 2.08 12.14
CA GLU A 160 -8.34 3.53 11.94
C GLU A 160 -7.98 3.99 10.51
N PHE A 161 -6.97 3.36 9.90
CA PHE A 161 -6.59 3.64 8.51
C PHE A 161 -7.50 2.96 7.48
N LYS A 162 -8.10 1.82 7.83
CA LYS A 162 -9.06 1.10 6.98
C LYS A 162 -10.22 1.99 6.55
N GLY A 163 -10.75 2.80 7.48
CA GLY A 163 -11.82 3.76 7.19
C GLY A 163 -11.37 4.99 6.38
N THR A 164 -10.06 5.25 6.31
CA THR A 164 -9.49 6.44 5.66
C THR A 164 -9.11 6.16 4.20
N GLY A 165 -8.64 4.94 3.90
CA GLY A 165 -8.26 4.52 2.54
C GLY A 165 -9.44 4.10 1.66
N ASN A 166 -9.17 3.98 0.37
CA ASN A 166 -10.11 3.51 -0.65
C ASN A 166 -9.64 2.26 -1.42
N MET A 167 -8.42 1.78 -1.18
CA MET A 167 -7.86 0.56 -1.77
C MET A 167 -7.12 -0.25 -0.70
N GLU A 168 -7.33 -1.56 -0.69
CA GLU A 168 -6.62 -2.52 0.15
C GLU A 168 -6.09 -3.67 -0.71
N LEU A 169 -4.79 -3.97 -0.58
CA LEU A 169 -4.16 -5.18 -1.11
C LEU A 169 -3.64 -5.98 0.06
N HIS A 170 -4.26 -7.12 0.33
CA HIS A 170 -3.93 -7.98 1.45
C HIS A 170 -2.90 -9.03 1.04
N LEU A 171 -1.82 -9.14 1.80
CA LEU A 171 -0.86 -10.23 1.71
C LEU A 171 -1.11 -11.23 2.83
N GLU A 172 -1.03 -12.53 2.52
CA GLU A 172 -1.31 -13.59 3.49
C GLU A 172 -0.05 -14.40 3.82
N ARG A 173 0.24 -14.55 5.12
CA ARG A 173 1.43 -15.29 5.60
C ARG A 173 1.46 -16.73 5.08
N ARG A 174 0.31 -17.41 5.06
CA ARG A 174 0.15 -18.81 4.61
C ARG A 174 0.64 -19.03 3.18
N LEU A 175 0.45 -18.06 2.28
CA LEU A 175 0.96 -18.11 0.91
C LEU A 175 2.49 -17.99 0.90
N SER A 176 3.02 -17.01 1.64
CA SER A 176 4.47 -16.77 1.71
C SER A 176 5.24 -17.95 2.35
N GLU A 177 4.68 -18.61 3.35
CA GLU A 177 5.27 -19.80 3.99
C GLU A 177 5.34 -21.00 3.03
N LYS A 178 4.37 -21.11 2.11
CA LYS A 178 4.38 -22.07 1.00
C LYS A 178 5.22 -21.63 -0.21
N ARG A 179 5.89 -20.47 -0.13
CA ARG A 179 6.66 -19.85 -1.22
C ARG A 179 5.83 -19.54 -2.47
N ILE A 180 4.54 -19.26 -2.28
CA ILE A 180 3.64 -18.81 -3.34
C ILE A 180 3.71 -17.28 -3.41
N PHE A 181 4.23 -16.76 -4.53
CA PHE A 181 4.36 -15.33 -4.78
C PHE A 181 3.73 -14.95 -6.14
N PRO A 182 3.03 -13.80 -6.23
CA PRO A 182 2.76 -12.85 -5.15
C PRO A 182 1.78 -13.42 -4.10
N ALA A 183 2.04 -13.16 -2.82
CA ALA A 183 1.30 -13.73 -1.69
C ALA A 183 -0.03 -12.99 -1.42
N ILE A 184 -0.79 -12.67 -2.46
CA ILE A 184 -1.98 -11.81 -2.40
C ILE A 184 -3.23 -12.63 -2.04
N ASN A 185 -3.97 -12.19 -1.03
CA ASN A 185 -5.33 -12.65 -0.78
C ASN A 185 -6.31 -11.83 -1.66
N ILE A 186 -6.76 -12.43 -2.75
CA ILE A 186 -7.60 -11.79 -3.77
C ILE A 186 -9.00 -11.45 -3.22
N ASN A 187 -9.55 -12.32 -2.38
CA ASN A 187 -10.89 -12.15 -1.82
C ASN A 187 -10.96 -11.00 -0.81
N ALA A 188 -9.89 -10.80 -0.01
CA ALA A 188 -9.78 -9.70 0.94
C ALA A 188 -9.36 -8.36 0.28
N SER A 189 -8.79 -8.40 -0.92
CA SER A 189 -8.31 -7.22 -1.63
C SER A 189 -9.39 -6.55 -2.47
N GLY A 190 -9.33 -5.23 -2.64
CA GLY A 190 -10.26 -4.48 -3.49
C GLY A 190 -10.06 -2.97 -3.46
N THR A 191 -10.73 -2.30 -4.39
CA THR A 191 -10.71 -0.85 -4.55
C THR A 191 -12.14 -0.32 -4.60
N ARG A 192 -12.43 0.75 -3.87
CA ARG A 192 -13.73 1.43 -3.93
C ARG A 192 -13.87 2.18 -5.25
N ARG A 193 -15.09 2.20 -5.80
CA ARG A 193 -15.41 2.89 -7.06
C ARG A 193 -14.53 2.41 -8.23
N GLU A 194 -14.26 1.11 -8.30
CA GLU A 194 -13.39 0.51 -9.33
C GLU A 194 -13.93 0.72 -10.76
N GLU A 195 -15.23 0.99 -10.92
CA GLU A 195 -15.85 1.34 -12.20
C GLU A 195 -15.36 2.69 -12.78
N LEU A 196 -14.68 3.53 -11.99
CA LEU A 196 -14.09 4.78 -12.47
C LEU A 196 -12.68 4.59 -13.06
N ILE A 197 -12.06 3.44 -12.81
CA ILE A 197 -10.68 3.15 -13.21
C ILE A 197 -10.57 1.91 -14.11
N THR A 198 -11.71 1.30 -14.46
CA THR A 198 -11.79 0.10 -15.32
C THR A 198 -12.88 0.28 -16.36
N GLU A 199 -12.66 -0.27 -17.55
CA GLU A 199 -13.71 -0.31 -18.57
C GLU A 199 -14.82 -1.30 -18.18
N GLU A 200 -16.05 -1.06 -18.63
CA GLU A 200 -17.21 -1.90 -18.25
C GLU A 200 -17.00 -3.38 -18.59
N GLN A 201 -16.40 -3.69 -19.74
CA GLN A 201 -16.11 -5.07 -20.15
C GLN A 201 -15.05 -5.72 -19.25
N GLU A 202 -14.03 -4.97 -18.86
CA GLU A 202 -13.00 -5.44 -17.93
C GLU A 202 -13.59 -5.69 -16.54
N LEU A 203 -14.44 -4.78 -16.06
CA LEU A 203 -15.13 -4.92 -14.78
C LEU A 203 -15.97 -6.19 -14.71
N GLN A 204 -16.74 -6.49 -15.77
CA GLN A 204 -17.50 -7.74 -15.88
C GLN A 204 -16.60 -8.97 -15.84
N LYS A 205 -15.47 -8.95 -16.56
CA LYS A 205 -14.46 -10.03 -16.55
C LYS A 205 -13.87 -10.24 -15.14
N MET A 206 -13.49 -9.16 -14.45
CA MET A 206 -12.99 -9.22 -13.08
C MET A 206 -14.02 -9.78 -12.10
N TRP A 207 -15.31 -9.42 -12.27
CA TRP A 207 -16.39 -9.95 -11.44
C TRP A 207 -16.61 -11.45 -11.64
N ILE A 208 -16.55 -11.94 -12.88
CA ILE A 208 -16.62 -13.38 -13.17
C ILE A 208 -15.44 -14.10 -12.49
N LEU A 209 -14.23 -13.56 -12.64
CA LEU A 209 -13.04 -14.11 -12.00
C LEU A 209 -13.21 -14.16 -10.47
N ARG A 210 -13.70 -13.08 -9.84
CA ARG A 210 -13.99 -13.06 -8.40
C ARG A 210 -15.00 -14.13 -7.99
N LYS A 211 -16.06 -14.35 -8.77
CA LYS A 211 -17.04 -15.41 -8.48
C LYS A 211 -16.44 -16.82 -8.58
N ILE A 212 -15.48 -17.03 -9.47
CA ILE A 212 -14.76 -18.31 -9.61
C ILE A 212 -13.81 -18.53 -8.43
N LEU A 213 -13.11 -17.49 -7.97
CA LEU A 213 -12.11 -17.58 -6.91
C LEU A 213 -12.71 -17.57 -5.49
N HIS A 214 -13.90 -16.98 -5.30
CA HIS A 214 -14.50 -16.82 -3.96
C HIS A 214 -14.76 -18.16 -3.23
N PRO A 215 -15.19 -19.25 -3.89
CA PRO A 215 -15.39 -20.54 -3.21
C PRO A 215 -14.09 -21.27 -2.85
N MET A 216 -12.96 -20.89 -3.46
CA MET A 216 -11.66 -21.52 -3.23
C MET A 216 -11.03 -21.00 -1.93
N ASP A 217 -10.26 -21.85 -1.26
CA ASP A 217 -9.36 -21.39 -0.19
C ASP A 217 -8.28 -20.45 -0.76
N THR A 218 -7.73 -19.52 0.04
CA THR A 218 -6.73 -18.55 -0.45
C THR A 218 -5.56 -19.23 -1.18
N VAL A 219 -5.06 -20.37 -0.68
CA VAL A 219 -3.94 -21.08 -1.31
C VAL A 219 -4.33 -21.59 -2.70
N GLU A 220 -5.47 -22.28 -2.78
CA GLU A 220 -5.99 -22.82 -4.03
C GLU A 220 -6.28 -21.72 -5.04
N ALA A 221 -6.90 -20.61 -4.60
CA ALA A 221 -7.18 -19.46 -5.44
C ALA A 221 -5.91 -18.84 -6.04
N ALA A 222 -4.86 -18.69 -5.22
CA ALA A 222 -3.59 -18.15 -5.66
C ALA A 222 -2.87 -19.08 -6.65
N GLU A 223 -2.81 -20.38 -6.35
CA GLU A 223 -2.22 -21.39 -7.25
C GLU A 223 -2.96 -21.47 -8.57
N PHE A 224 -4.31 -21.52 -8.54
CA PHE A 224 -5.15 -21.52 -9.73
C PHE A 224 -4.89 -20.30 -10.60
N LEU A 225 -4.84 -19.10 -10.01
CA LEU A 225 -4.63 -17.87 -10.77
C LEU A 225 -3.21 -17.82 -11.36
N ILE A 226 -2.18 -18.17 -10.58
CA ILE A 226 -0.80 -18.22 -11.06
C ILE A 226 -0.65 -19.23 -12.20
N GLU A 227 -1.26 -20.41 -12.07
CA GLU A 227 -1.23 -21.43 -13.11
C GLU A 227 -1.88 -20.91 -14.40
N ARG A 228 -3.04 -20.26 -14.30
CA ARG A 228 -3.73 -19.70 -15.48
C ARG A 228 -2.94 -18.57 -16.14
N LEU A 229 -2.40 -17.64 -15.35
CA LEU A 229 -1.63 -16.51 -15.87
C LEU A 229 -0.34 -16.95 -16.58
N ARG A 230 0.26 -18.09 -16.19
CA ARG A 230 1.47 -18.63 -16.85
C ARG A 230 1.26 -19.01 -18.31
N PHE A 231 0.02 -19.26 -18.75
CA PHE A 231 -0.27 -19.62 -20.14
C PHE A 231 -0.38 -18.41 -21.07
N THR A 232 -0.35 -17.19 -20.54
CA THR A 232 -0.58 -15.95 -21.28
C THR A 232 0.47 -14.90 -20.94
N LYS A 233 0.76 -13.97 -21.85
CA LYS A 233 1.71 -12.88 -21.58
C LYS A 233 1.04 -11.64 -21.03
N THR A 234 -0.24 -11.43 -21.37
CA THR A 234 -1.00 -10.23 -20.99
C THR A 234 -2.31 -10.60 -20.31
N ASN A 235 -2.85 -9.66 -19.54
CA ASN A 235 -4.15 -9.85 -18.89
C ASN A 235 -5.29 -9.94 -19.91
N ASP A 236 -5.16 -9.29 -21.07
CA ASP A 236 -6.15 -9.37 -22.14
C ASP A 236 -6.25 -10.78 -22.72
N GLU A 237 -5.11 -11.41 -23.04
CA GLU A 237 -5.04 -12.81 -23.48
C GLU A 237 -5.64 -13.75 -22.42
N PHE A 238 -5.32 -13.51 -21.14
CA PHE A 238 -5.88 -14.29 -20.03
C PHE A 238 -7.40 -14.17 -20.00
N PHE A 239 -7.95 -12.96 -20.03
CA PHE A 239 -9.39 -12.74 -19.99
C PHE A 239 -10.11 -13.31 -21.22
N ASP A 240 -9.49 -13.27 -22.40
CA ASP A 240 -10.06 -13.86 -23.60
C ASP A 240 -10.04 -15.40 -23.56
N SER A 241 -9.02 -16.01 -22.96
CA SER A 241 -8.99 -17.47 -22.75
C SER A 241 -10.09 -17.97 -21.80
N MET A 242 -10.51 -17.13 -20.83
CA MET A 242 -11.61 -17.47 -19.92
C MET A 242 -12.98 -17.47 -20.61
N LYS A 243 -13.14 -16.75 -21.72
CA LYS A 243 -14.41 -16.73 -22.50
C LYS A 243 -14.65 -18.03 -23.28
N GLN A 244 -13.60 -18.79 -23.60
CA GLN A 244 -13.66 -19.88 -24.57
C GLN A 244 -14.15 -21.23 -24.02
N LYS A 245 -14.47 -21.33 -22.72
CA LYS A 245 -15.13 -22.54 -22.18
C LYS A 245 -16.64 -22.37 -22.19
N LYS A 246 -17.25 -22.68 -23.34
CA LYS A 246 -18.64 -23.17 -23.43
C LYS A 246 -18.60 -24.69 -23.52
#